data_AF-A0A352WJ71-F1
#
_entry.id   AF-A0A352WJ71-F1
#
_cell.length_a   1.000
_cell.length_b   1.000
_cell.length_c   1.000
_cell.angle_alpha   90.00
_cell.angle_beta   90.00
_cell.angle_gamma   90.00
#
_symmetry.space_group_name_H-M   'P 1'
#
loop_
_entity.id
_entity.type
_entity.pdbx_description
1 polymer ?
#
loop_
_entity_poly.entity_id
_entity_poly.type
_entity_poly.pdbx_seq_one_letter_code
_entity_poly.pdbx_strand_id
1 'polypeptide(L)'
;MTIREDLERREHKIFSPFAAFSDESRGRDRYEKPCDIRTIYQRDRDRIIHCKSFRRLKHKTQVFLSPYGDHYRTRLTHTLEVAQIARTIARALRLNEDLTEAIALGHDLGHTPFGHAGERALTAVLGRPFRHNEQSVRVVEHLEKNGQGLNLSWEVRDGMLNHKTSLMPATLEGRVVRLSDKIAYISHDIDDGIRAELMTEDSIPAECSDVLGHNTRDRIDNLIHDVIDNSMDKADVSLSGEFEKALILLRQFMFDNLYTNPKAKKEEVKAARIVQILFEHYMAKTEELPEEFLQRIDKGDMQDTTVCDYIAGMTDNFAVMKFKEIYIPHSWNIL
;
A
#
# COMPACT_ATOMS: atom_id res chain seq x y z
N MET A 1 24.76 -27.60 -7.86
CA MET A 1 24.31 -26.50 -7.01
C MET A 1 24.07 -25.30 -7.89
N THR A 2 22.84 -24.83 -7.97
CA THR A 2 22.44 -23.65 -8.76
C THR A 2 22.81 -22.35 -8.03
N ILE A 3 22.73 -21.20 -8.70
CA ILE A 3 22.97 -19.89 -8.05
C ILE A 3 21.92 -19.66 -6.97
N ARG A 4 20.66 -20.00 -7.23
CA ARG A 4 19.57 -19.94 -6.23
C ARG A 4 19.93 -20.72 -4.96
N GLU A 5 20.35 -21.98 -5.11
CA GLU A 5 20.70 -22.84 -3.97
C GLU A 5 21.89 -22.30 -3.16
N ASP A 6 22.84 -21.63 -3.81
CA ASP A 6 23.94 -20.95 -3.11
C ASP A 6 23.45 -19.73 -2.32
N LEU A 7 22.51 -18.94 -2.89
CA LEU A 7 21.89 -17.82 -2.18
C LEU A 7 21.13 -18.29 -0.95
N GLU A 8 20.26 -19.30 -1.09
CA GLU A 8 19.51 -19.92 0.01
C GLU A 8 20.46 -20.39 1.13
N ARG A 9 21.58 -21.05 0.79
CA ARG A 9 22.60 -21.44 1.78
C ARG A 9 23.30 -20.27 2.47
N ARG A 10 23.40 -19.09 1.82
CA ARG A 10 23.97 -17.89 2.44
C ARG A 10 23.00 -17.24 3.41
N GLU A 11 21.69 -17.30 3.14
CA GLU A 11 20.66 -16.82 4.06
C GLU A 11 20.85 -17.48 5.44
N HIS A 12 20.96 -18.82 5.49
CA HIS A 12 21.22 -19.61 6.72
C HIS A 12 22.52 -19.26 7.47
N LYS A 13 23.47 -18.58 6.83
CA LYS A 13 24.74 -18.17 7.47
C LYS A 13 24.72 -16.74 7.98
N ILE A 14 23.89 -15.89 7.39
CA ILE A 14 23.94 -14.44 7.57
C ILE A 14 22.74 -13.96 8.37
N PHE A 15 21.56 -14.54 8.14
CA PHE A 15 20.33 -14.05 8.72
C PHE A 15 20.19 -14.43 10.20
N SER A 16 19.40 -13.63 10.90
CA SER A 16 18.88 -13.94 12.22
C SER A 16 18.13 -15.28 12.18
N PRO A 17 18.18 -16.10 13.25
CA PRO A 17 17.40 -17.34 13.32
C PRO A 17 15.88 -17.10 13.29
N PHE A 18 15.44 -15.86 13.48
CA PHE A 18 14.03 -15.46 13.41
C PHE A 18 13.60 -14.93 12.04
N ALA A 19 14.53 -14.83 11.07
CA ALA A 19 14.23 -14.40 9.71
C ALA A 19 13.46 -15.48 8.93
N ALA A 20 12.76 -15.06 7.88
CA ALA A 20 12.19 -15.99 6.92
C ALA A 20 13.25 -16.46 5.90
N PHE A 21 13.45 -17.76 5.79
CA PHE A 21 14.35 -18.35 4.79
C PHE A 21 13.61 -18.67 3.49
N SER A 22 14.27 -18.47 2.35
CA SER A 22 13.68 -18.69 1.03
C SER A 22 13.40 -20.16 0.75
N ASP A 23 14.23 -21.06 1.25
CA ASP A 23 14.11 -22.52 1.11
C ASP A 23 13.13 -23.16 2.11
N GLU A 24 12.74 -22.43 3.15
CA GLU A 24 11.73 -22.83 4.14
C GLU A 24 10.34 -22.21 3.89
N SER A 25 10.18 -21.49 2.77
CA SER A 25 8.88 -20.91 2.40
C SER A 25 7.79 -21.98 2.30
N ARG A 26 6.58 -21.61 2.73
CA ARG A 26 5.35 -22.42 2.51
C ARG A 26 4.98 -22.53 1.03
N GLY A 27 5.66 -21.78 0.17
CA GLY A 27 5.57 -21.89 -1.27
C GLY A 27 4.41 -21.09 -1.86
N ARG A 28 4.00 -21.52 -3.05
CA ARG A 28 2.99 -20.87 -3.90
C ARG A 28 1.79 -21.82 -4.03
N ASP A 29 0.59 -21.28 -4.20
CA ASP A 29 -0.61 -22.10 -4.39
C ASP A 29 -0.52 -22.97 -5.64
N ARG A 30 0.07 -22.42 -6.71
CA ARG A 30 0.34 -23.17 -7.94
C ARG A 30 1.83 -23.46 -8.04
N TYR A 31 2.16 -24.73 -8.17
CA TYR A 31 3.55 -25.15 -8.34
C TYR A 31 4.14 -24.55 -9.62
N GLU A 32 5.36 -24.06 -9.51
CA GLU A 32 6.19 -23.66 -10.63
C GLU A 32 7.61 -24.15 -10.38
N LYS A 33 8.30 -24.55 -11.45
CA LYS A 33 9.72 -24.92 -11.35
C LYS A 33 10.52 -23.78 -10.68
N PRO A 34 11.35 -24.07 -9.66
CA PRO A 34 12.24 -23.07 -9.09
C PRO A 34 13.18 -22.47 -10.14
N CYS A 35 13.53 -21.19 -9.98
CA CYS A 35 14.53 -20.55 -10.83
C CYS A 35 15.92 -21.09 -10.45
N ASP A 36 16.82 -21.16 -11.40
CA ASP A 36 18.23 -21.49 -11.20
C ASP A 36 19.05 -20.32 -10.62
N ILE A 37 18.55 -19.09 -10.72
CA ILE A 37 19.25 -17.87 -10.28
C ILE A 37 18.59 -17.21 -9.07
N ARG A 38 17.29 -16.94 -9.13
CA ARG A 38 16.57 -16.12 -8.15
C ARG A 38 15.90 -16.95 -7.07
N THR A 39 15.94 -16.47 -5.82
CA THR A 39 15.17 -17.03 -4.70
C THR A 39 13.66 -16.82 -4.90
N ILE A 40 12.84 -17.46 -4.06
CA ILE A 40 11.39 -17.36 -4.18
C ILE A 40 10.91 -15.92 -3.98
N TYR A 41 11.48 -15.17 -3.04
CA TYR A 41 11.08 -13.79 -2.73
C TYR A 41 11.59 -12.79 -3.78
N GLN A 42 12.79 -13.00 -4.34
CA GLN A 42 13.27 -12.21 -5.48
C GLN A 42 12.31 -12.31 -6.67
N ARG A 43 11.81 -13.51 -6.96
CA ARG A 43 10.81 -13.71 -8.03
C ARG A 43 9.50 -12.99 -7.73
N ASP A 44 9.10 -12.89 -6.47
CA ASP A 44 7.88 -12.20 -6.06
C ASP A 44 8.01 -10.69 -6.22
N ARG A 45 9.11 -10.12 -5.74
CA ARG A 45 9.44 -8.72 -5.96
C ARG A 45 9.37 -8.36 -7.43
N ASP A 46 10.03 -9.12 -8.29
CA ASP A 46 10.07 -8.84 -9.72
C ASP A 46 8.67 -8.93 -10.36
N ARG A 47 7.84 -9.89 -9.94
CA ARG A 47 6.44 -9.99 -10.40
C ARG A 47 5.62 -8.76 -10.03
N ILE A 48 5.78 -8.27 -8.81
CA ILE A 48 5.07 -7.08 -8.31
C ILE A 48 5.49 -5.84 -9.11
N ILE A 49 6.79 -5.58 -9.26
CA ILE A 49 7.31 -4.42 -10.00
C ILE A 49 6.79 -4.37 -11.44
N HIS A 50 6.64 -5.53 -12.09
CA HIS A 50 6.21 -5.60 -13.49
C HIS A 50 4.68 -5.66 -13.69
N CYS A 51 3.87 -5.72 -12.64
CA CYS A 51 2.42 -5.84 -12.76
C CYS A 51 1.76 -4.51 -13.19
N LYS A 52 0.53 -4.57 -13.73
CA LYS A 52 -0.16 -3.35 -14.18
C LYS A 52 -0.52 -2.47 -12.98
N SER A 53 -0.97 -3.07 -11.88
CA SER A 53 -1.40 -2.35 -10.68
C SER A 53 -0.27 -1.55 -10.02
N PHE A 54 0.97 -2.07 -10.00
CA PHE A 54 2.12 -1.34 -9.47
C PHE A 54 2.40 -0.08 -10.29
N ARG A 55 2.34 -0.17 -11.63
CA ARG A 55 2.49 1.01 -12.51
C ARG A 55 1.42 2.06 -12.27
N ARG A 56 0.19 1.64 -11.93
CA ARG A 56 -0.93 2.54 -11.66
C ARG A 56 -0.74 3.35 -10.39
N LEU A 57 0.09 2.91 -9.43
CA LEU A 57 0.39 3.67 -8.20
C LEU A 57 0.98 5.06 -8.50
N LYS A 58 1.67 5.22 -9.65
CA LYS A 58 2.17 6.52 -10.12
C LYS A 58 1.05 7.55 -10.33
N HIS A 59 -0.17 7.09 -10.59
CA HIS A 59 -1.31 7.93 -10.94
C HIS A 59 -2.45 7.83 -9.92
N LYS A 60 -2.12 7.44 -8.67
CA LYS A 60 -3.03 7.47 -7.53
C LYS A 60 -2.47 8.38 -6.45
N THR A 61 -3.31 9.30 -5.95
CA THR A 61 -2.96 10.16 -4.82
C THR A 61 -2.85 9.34 -3.54
N GLN A 62 -1.99 9.83 -2.65
CA GLN A 62 -1.81 9.27 -1.32
C GLN A 62 -2.85 9.86 -0.36
N VAL A 63 -2.68 11.13 0.06
CA VAL A 63 -3.54 11.80 1.05
C VAL A 63 -4.30 12.98 0.47
N PHE A 64 -3.61 13.96 -0.13
CA PHE A 64 -4.30 15.11 -0.72
C PHE A 64 -4.79 14.82 -2.14
N LEU A 65 -6.06 15.10 -2.40
CA LEU A 65 -6.65 15.02 -3.74
C LEU A 65 -6.12 16.16 -4.60
N SER A 66 -4.94 15.91 -5.20
CA SER A 66 -4.26 16.72 -6.20
C SER A 66 -4.67 18.21 -6.20
N PRO A 67 -4.21 19.01 -5.23
CA PRO A 67 -4.12 20.44 -5.45
C PRO A 67 -3.10 20.62 -6.58
N TYR A 68 -3.47 21.35 -7.64
CA TYR A 68 -2.63 21.58 -8.82
C TYR A 68 -1.16 21.89 -8.45
N GLY A 69 -0.21 21.02 -8.81
CA GLY A 69 1.24 21.22 -8.60
C GLY A 69 2.09 19.97 -8.91
N ASP A 70 3.33 20.15 -9.37
CA ASP A 70 4.21 19.09 -9.89
C ASP A 70 4.94 18.25 -8.82
N HIS A 71 4.80 18.60 -7.54
CA HIS A 71 5.63 18.05 -6.45
C HIS A 71 4.86 17.21 -5.41
N TYR A 72 3.62 16.84 -5.69
CA TYR A 72 2.83 16.02 -4.76
C TYR A 72 3.17 14.53 -4.82
N ARG A 73 3.13 13.90 -3.66
CA ARG A 73 3.42 12.48 -3.47
C ARG A 73 2.31 11.62 -4.06
N THR A 74 2.73 10.54 -4.71
CA THR A 74 1.87 9.50 -5.25
C THR A 74 1.97 8.27 -4.38
N ARG A 75 1.06 7.31 -4.54
CA ARG A 75 1.21 6.02 -3.86
C ARG A 75 2.51 5.30 -4.24
N LEU A 76 3.01 5.53 -5.45
CA LEU A 76 4.30 4.96 -5.85
C LEU A 76 5.44 5.54 -5.03
N THR A 77 5.49 6.86 -4.79
CA THR A 77 6.56 7.47 -3.98
C THR A 77 6.49 6.98 -2.53
N HIS A 78 5.28 6.92 -1.95
CA HIS A 78 5.06 6.30 -0.63
C HIS A 78 5.59 4.88 -0.57
N THR A 79 5.19 4.05 -1.52
CA THR A 79 5.59 2.64 -1.59
C THR A 79 7.12 2.48 -1.67
N LEU A 80 7.80 3.36 -2.40
CA LEU A 80 9.27 3.35 -2.49
C LEU A 80 9.95 3.77 -1.18
N GLU A 81 9.40 4.74 -0.46
CA GLU A 81 9.92 5.15 0.85
C GLU A 81 9.69 4.09 1.91
N VAL A 82 8.51 3.47 1.95
CA VAL A 82 8.23 2.31 2.80
C VAL A 82 9.23 1.19 2.52
N ALA A 83 9.49 0.88 1.25
CA ALA A 83 10.47 -0.13 0.87
C ALA A 83 11.89 0.25 1.33
N GLN A 84 12.29 1.52 1.20
CA GLN A 84 13.61 1.98 1.63
C GLN A 84 13.79 1.88 3.15
N ILE A 85 12.82 2.36 3.93
CA ILE A 85 12.84 2.28 5.40
C ILE A 85 12.85 0.82 5.83
N ALA A 86 11.95 0.01 5.28
CA ALA A 86 11.81 -1.40 5.63
C ALA A 86 13.08 -2.21 5.34
N ARG A 87 13.70 -1.99 4.17
CA ARG A 87 14.99 -2.65 3.83
C ARG A 87 16.12 -2.23 4.76
N THR A 88 16.13 -0.97 5.21
CA THR A 88 17.15 -0.46 6.15
C THR A 88 17.03 -1.19 7.48
N ILE A 89 15.82 -1.28 8.04
CA ILE A 89 15.53 -1.99 9.29
C ILE A 89 15.82 -3.50 9.13
N ALA A 90 15.30 -4.13 8.07
CA ALA A 90 15.49 -5.56 7.82
C ALA A 90 16.97 -5.93 7.71
N ARG A 91 17.77 -5.14 6.99
CA ARG A 91 19.21 -5.39 6.86
C ARG A 91 19.94 -5.26 8.19
N ALA A 92 19.62 -4.24 9.00
CA ALA A 92 20.22 -4.08 10.32
C ALA A 92 19.89 -5.27 11.25
N LEU A 93 18.65 -5.75 11.20
CA LEU A 93 18.18 -6.90 11.98
C LEU A 93 18.56 -8.27 11.38
N ARG A 94 19.29 -8.29 10.25
CA ARG A 94 19.66 -9.51 9.50
C ARG A 94 18.43 -10.35 9.12
N LEU A 95 17.34 -9.70 8.73
CA LEU A 95 16.13 -10.31 8.18
C LEU A 95 16.21 -10.44 6.67
N ASN A 96 15.24 -11.14 6.07
CA ASN A 96 15.19 -11.34 4.62
C ASN A 96 14.78 -10.05 3.89
N GLU A 97 15.76 -9.38 3.31
CA GLU A 97 15.58 -8.11 2.61
C GLU A 97 14.67 -8.24 1.37
N ASP A 98 14.79 -9.33 0.61
CA ASP A 98 14.00 -9.54 -0.60
C ASP A 98 12.52 -9.81 -0.26
N LEU A 99 12.22 -10.54 0.82
CA LEU A 99 10.85 -10.71 1.32
C LEU A 99 10.27 -9.37 1.80
N THR A 100 11.05 -8.64 2.59
CA THR A 100 10.65 -7.32 3.11
C THR A 100 10.31 -6.36 1.97
N GLU A 101 11.18 -6.29 0.95
CA GLU A 101 10.99 -5.45 -0.23
C GLU A 101 9.76 -5.90 -1.04
N ALA A 102 9.57 -7.20 -1.27
CA ALA A 102 8.40 -7.70 -1.99
C ALA A 102 7.08 -7.33 -1.29
N ILE A 103 7.01 -7.49 0.05
CA ILE A 103 5.83 -7.08 0.83
C ILE A 103 5.61 -5.57 0.72
N ALA A 104 6.67 -4.77 0.94
CA ALA A 104 6.58 -3.32 0.87
C ALA A 104 6.12 -2.83 -0.51
N LEU A 105 6.60 -3.42 -1.61
CA LEU A 105 6.15 -3.02 -2.95
C LEU A 105 4.72 -3.48 -3.27
N GLY A 106 4.22 -4.52 -2.59
CA GLY A 106 2.91 -5.12 -2.83
C GLY A 106 1.77 -4.59 -1.96
N HIS A 107 2.07 -4.02 -0.79
CA HIS A 107 1.06 -3.76 0.25
C HIS A 107 -0.08 -2.83 -0.19
N ASP A 108 0.18 -1.96 -1.16
CA ASP A 108 -0.68 -0.84 -1.55
C ASP A 108 -1.33 -0.99 -2.93
N LEU A 109 -1.17 -2.15 -3.59
CA LEU A 109 -1.66 -2.40 -4.95
C LEU A 109 -3.19 -2.27 -5.11
N GLY A 110 -3.93 -2.54 -4.04
CA GLY A 110 -5.39 -2.58 -3.99
C GLY A 110 -6.08 -1.27 -3.61
N HIS A 111 -5.33 -0.18 -3.42
CA HIS A 111 -5.95 1.10 -3.12
C HIS A 111 -6.82 1.58 -4.26
N THR A 112 -7.98 2.13 -3.92
CA THR A 112 -8.90 2.76 -4.87
C THR A 112 -8.33 4.04 -5.46
N PRO A 113 -8.86 4.53 -6.59
CA PRO A 113 -8.68 5.93 -6.95
C PRO A 113 -9.10 6.83 -5.78
N PHE A 114 -8.41 7.95 -5.60
CA PHE A 114 -8.67 8.94 -4.55
C PHE A 114 -8.39 8.44 -3.12
N GLY A 115 -7.58 7.39 -2.96
CA GLY A 115 -7.15 6.88 -1.66
C GLY A 115 -8.33 6.54 -0.75
N HIS A 116 -8.28 6.97 0.52
CA HIS A 116 -9.30 6.64 1.52
C HIS A 116 -10.70 7.16 1.19
N ALA A 117 -10.81 8.23 0.40
CA ALA A 117 -12.12 8.70 -0.06
C ALA A 117 -12.81 7.66 -0.96
N GLY A 118 -12.06 7.01 -1.84
CA GLY A 118 -12.55 5.92 -2.68
C GLY A 118 -12.92 4.67 -1.89
N GLU A 119 -12.13 4.30 -0.87
CA GLU A 119 -12.45 3.16 0.01
C GLU A 119 -13.76 3.36 0.76
N ARG A 120 -13.98 4.57 1.31
CA ARG A 120 -15.24 4.93 1.98
C ARG A 120 -16.41 4.92 1.01
N ALA A 121 -16.20 5.42 -0.21
CA ALA A 121 -17.22 5.42 -1.26
C ALA A 121 -17.65 4.00 -1.64
N LEU A 122 -16.68 3.10 -1.93
CA LEU A 122 -16.97 1.70 -2.26
C LEU A 122 -17.61 0.96 -1.09
N THR A 123 -17.15 1.19 0.15
CA THR A 123 -17.77 0.62 1.35
C THR A 123 -19.25 0.99 1.46
N ALA A 124 -19.58 2.26 1.20
CA ALA A 124 -20.96 2.75 1.30
C ALA A 124 -21.88 2.09 0.26
N VAL A 125 -21.44 1.96 -0.99
CA VAL A 125 -22.26 1.41 -2.08
C VAL A 125 -22.33 -0.12 -2.07
N LEU A 126 -21.30 -0.80 -1.56
CA LEU A 126 -21.30 -2.26 -1.43
C LEU A 126 -22.13 -2.76 -0.23
N GLY A 127 -22.41 -1.91 0.75
CA GLY A 127 -23.06 -2.32 2.01
C GLY A 127 -22.18 -3.22 2.89
N ARG A 128 -20.89 -3.36 2.57
CA ARG A 128 -19.88 -4.11 3.34
C ARG A 128 -18.53 -3.39 3.30
N PRO A 129 -17.65 -3.58 4.30
CA PRO A 129 -16.33 -2.95 4.32
C PRO A 129 -15.51 -3.28 3.07
N PHE A 130 -15.06 -2.26 2.35
CA PHE A 130 -13.98 -2.39 1.38
C PHE A 130 -12.66 -2.08 2.09
N ARG A 131 -11.64 -2.91 1.89
CA ARG A 131 -10.33 -2.74 2.52
C ARG A 131 -9.20 -2.91 1.50
N HIS A 132 -8.39 -1.87 1.33
CA HIS A 132 -7.27 -1.87 0.38
C HIS A 132 -6.29 -3.05 0.55
N ASN A 133 -6.03 -3.52 1.78
CA ASN A 133 -5.12 -4.64 2.03
C ASN A 133 -5.69 -5.98 1.52
N GLU A 134 -6.99 -6.22 1.71
CA GLU A 134 -7.68 -7.40 1.16
C GLU A 134 -7.73 -7.31 -0.38
N GLN A 135 -7.99 -6.10 -0.91
CA GLN A 135 -7.95 -5.87 -2.34
C GLN A 135 -6.55 -6.06 -2.93
N SER A 136 -5.49 -5.71 -2.22
CA SER A 136 -4.10 -5.88 -2.68
C SER A 136 -3.76 -7.35 -2.86
N VAL A 137 -4.21 -8.21 -1.93
CA VAL A 137 -4.11 -9.67 -2.07
C VAL A 137 -4.96 -10.17 -3.23
N ARG A 138 -6.21 -9.71 -3.35
CA ARG A 138 -7.09 -10.06 -4.48
C ARG A 138 -6.48 -9.69 -5.83
N VAL A 139 -5.79 -8.54 -5.92
CA VAL A 139 -5.08 -8.10 -7.13
C VAL A 139 -4.04 -9.13 -7.57
N VAL A 140 -3.20 -9.57 -6.62
CA VAL A 140 -2.09 -10.50 -6.92
C VAL A 140 -2.52 -11.96 -7.01
N GLU A 141 -3.68 -12.35 -6.48
CA GLU A 141 -4.20 -13.71 -6.58
C GLU A 141 -5.10 -13.91 -7.78
N HIS A 142 -5.92 -12.89 -8.09
CA HIS A 142 -7.05 -13.06 -8.99
C HIS A 142 -7.15 -12.03 -10.11
N LEU A 143 -6.62 -10.81 -10.00
CA LEU A 143 -6.89 -9.78 -11.02
C LEU A 143 -5.78 -9.64 -12.06
N GLU A 144 -4.53 -9.64 -11.62
CA GLU A 144 -3.38 -9.52 -12.51
C GLU A 144 -3.30 -10.68 -13.52
N LYS A 145 -2.60 -10.46 -14.64
CA LYS A 145 -2.46 -11.43 -15.74
C LYS A 145 -3.80 -12.02 -16.21
N ASN A 146 -4.78 -11.14 -16.47
CA ASN A 146 -6.09 -11.49 -17.04
C ASN A 146 -6.81 -12.57 -16.22
N GLY A 147 -6.86 -12.40 -14.90
CA GLY A 147 -7.55 -13.34 -14.02
C GLY A 147 -6.66 -14.43 -13.39
N GLN A 148 -5.41 -14.57 -13.82
CA GLN A 148 -4.53 -15.65 -13.34
C GLN A 148 -3.83 -15.32 -12.02
N GLY A 149 -3.66 -14.04 -11.69
CA GLY A 149 -2.83 -13.58 -10.59
C GLY A 149 -1.32 -13.73 -10.87
N LEU A 150 -0.53 -13.23 -9.93
CA LEU A 150 0.93 -13.29 -9.91
C LEU A 150 1.47 -14.57 -9.26
N ASN A 151 0.64 -15.36 -8.58
CA ASN A 151 1.04 -16.60 -7.89
C ASN A 151 2.22 -16.37 -6.93
N LEU A 152 2.12 -15.36 -6.07
CA LEU A 152 3.18 -15.00 -5.12
C LEU A 152 3.30 -16.06 -4.01
N SER A 153 4.42 -16.07 -3.29
CA SER A 153 4.59 -16.88 -2.09
C SER A 153 3.56 -16.53 -1.03
N TRP A 154 3.30 -17.46 -0.11
CA TRP A 154 2.40 -17.23 1.01
C TRP A 154 2.88 -16.09 1.91
N GLU A 155 4.18 -15.98 2.18
CA GLU A 155 4.77 -14.99 3.08
C GLU A 155 4.55 -13.56 2.56
N VAL A 156 4.70 -13.35 1.25
CA VAL A 156 4.45 -12.05 0.64
C VAL A 156 2.97 -11.66 0.75
N ARG A 157 2.06 -12.60 0.48
CA ARG A 157 0.61 -12.36 0.59
C ARG A 157 0.17 -12.10 2.02
N ASP A 158 0.71 -12.83 2.98
CA ASP A 158 0.46 -12.61 4.41
C ASP A 158 0.92 -11.22 4.86
N GLY A 159 2.15 -10.83 4.48
CA GLY A 159 2.67 -9.50 4.76
C GLY A 159 1.80 -8.40 4.14
N MET A 160 1.39 -8.56 2.88
CA MET A 160 0.48 -7.63 2.21
C MET A 160 -0.89 -7.54 2.89
N LEU A 161 -1.45 -8.66 3.33
CA LEU A 161 -2.76 -8.69 4.01
C LEU A 161 -2.70 -8.01 5.38
N ASN A 162 -1.64 -8.29 6.13
CA ASN A 162 -1.59 -8.03 7.57
C ASN A 162 -0.74 -6.79 7.95
N HIS A 163 -0.25 -6.01 6.99
CA HIS A 163 0.59 -4.83 7.26
C HIS A 163 -0.12 -3.72 8.07
N LYS A 164 -1.45 -3.74 8.17
CA LYS A 164 -2.21 -2.70 8.89
C LYS A 164 -1.96 -2.75 10.39
N THR A 165 -2.10 -1.61 11.07
CA THR A 165 -1.95 -1.50 12.52
C THR A 165 -2.81 -2.49 13.32
N SER A 166 -4.05 -2.76 12.87
CA SER A 166 -4.98 -3.68 13.53
C SER A 166 -4.69 -5.15 13.31
N LEU A 167 -3.74 -5.48 12.44
CA LEU A 167 -3.34 -6.83 12.07
C LEU A 167 -1.87 -7.06 12.43
N MET A 168 -1.43 -8.31 12.33
CA MET A 168 -0.06 -8.70 12.62
C MET A 168 0.42 -9.70 11.57
N PRO A 169 1.46 -9.37 10.79
CA PRO A 169 2.08 -10.32 9.87
C PRO A 169 2.76 -11.47 10.62
N ALA A 170 2.77 -12.63 9.97
CA ALA A 170 3.37 -13.85 10.50
C ALA A 170 4.90 -13.78 10.58
N THR A 171 5.54 -13.14 9.58
CA THR A 171 7.00 -12.99 9.50
C THR A 171 7.47 -11.69 10.14
N LEU A 172 8.72 -11.66 10.63
CA LEU A 172 9.32 -10.42 11.13
C LEU A 172 9.49 -9.39 10.03
N GLU A 173 9.79 -9.82 8.80
CA GLU A 173 9.85 -8.98 7.60
C GLU A 173 8.52 -8.25 7.36
N GLY A 174 7.38 -8.95 7.49
CA GLY A 174 6.07 -8.32 7.41
C GLY A 174 5.85 -7.31 8.53
N ARG A 175 6.29 -7.63 9.77
CA ARG A 175 6.20 -6.71 10.91
C ARG A 175 7.05 -5.45 10.73
N VAL A 176 8.23 -5.59 10.12
CA VAL A 176 9.06 -4.45 9.69
C VAL A 176 8.26 -3.58 8.72
N VAL A 177 7.69 -4.14 7.64
CA VAL A 177 6.88 -3.35 6.69
C VAL A 177 5.72 -2.66 7.38
N ARG A 178 5.03 -3.32 8.30
CA ARG A 178 3.94 -2.74 9.11
C ARG A 178 4.39 -1.51 9.91
N LEU A 179 5.61 -1.49 10.44
CA LEU A 179 6.13 -0.30 11.14
C LEU A 179 6.63 0.75 10.15
N SER A 180 7.35 0.34 9.10
CA SER A 180 7.86 1.24 8.06
C SER A 180 6.75 2.01 7.34
N ASP A 181 5.60 1.38 7.09
CA ASP A 181 4.42 2.05 6.54
C ASP A 181 3.94 3.20 7.44
N LYS A 182 3.89 2.99 8.76
CA LYS A 182 3.54 4.05 9.73
C LYS A 182 4.56 5.18 9.76
N ILE A 183 5.84 4.85 9.73
CA ILE A 183 6.95 5.83 9.76
C ILE A 183 6.92 6.70 8.51
N ALA A 184 6.75 6.10 7.32
CA ALA A 184 6.63 6.83 6.06
C ALA A 184 5.37 7.68 6.05
N TYR A 185 4.22 7.09 6.38
CA TYR A 185 2.92 7.75 6.39
C TYR A 185 2.94 9.03 7.24
N ILE A 186 3.38 8.94 8.50
CA ILE A 186 3.32 10.09 9.40
C ILE A 186 4.28 11.21 9.00
N SER A 187 5.46 10.85 8.52
CA SER A 187 6.49 11.80 8.12
C SER A 187 6.06 12.60 6.89
N HIS A 188 5.46 11.93 5.91
CA HIS A 188 5.09 12.54 4.65
C HIS A 188 3.77 13.31 4.72
N ASP A 189 2.82 12.87 5.53
CA ASP A 189 1.59 13.62 5.77
C ASP A 189 1.88 14.94 6.51
N ILE A 190 2.90 14.95 7.38
CA ILE A 190 3.39 16.18 8.01
C ILE A 190 4.04 17.11 6.96
N ASP A 191 4.94 16.59 6.12
CA ASP A 191 5.54 17.37 5.02
C ASP A 191 4.48 17.99 4.11
N ASP A 192 3.48 17.20 3.69
CA ASP A 192 2.42 17.66 2.80
C ASP A 192 1.48 18.65 3.51
N GLY A 193 1.20 18.45 4.81
CA GLY A 193 0.43 19.38 5.62
C GLY A 193 1.13 20.73 5.80
N ILE A 194 2.46 20.74 5.96
CA ILE A 194 3.27 21.96 6.03
C ILE A 194 3.27 22.67 4.67
N ARG A 195 3.48 21.93 3.56
CA ARG A 195 3.44 22.49 2.19
C ARG A 195 2.08 23.09 1.83
N ALA A 196 1.00 22.49 2.34
CA ALA A 196 -0.36 22.97 2.15
C ALA A 196 -0.74 24.13 3.09
N GLU A 197 0.22 24.64 3.90
CA GLU A 197 0.02 25.70 4.89
C GLU A 197 -1.08 25.35 5.92
N LEU A 198 -1.29 24.06 6.19
CA LEU A 198 -2.28 23.57 7.15
C LEU A 198 -1.71 23.42 8.56
N MET A 199 -0.40 23.30 8.67
CA MET A 199 0.33 23.17 9.93
C MET A 199 1.78 23.65 9.78
N THR A 200 2.49 23.77 10.89
CA THR A 200 3.93 24.07 10.94
C THR A 200 4.66 23.02 11.78
N GLU A 201 5.98 22.89 11.63
CA GLU A 201 6.76 21.99 12.48
C GLU A 201 6.61 22.34 13.97
N ASP A 202 6.62 23.64 14.30
CA ASP A 202 6.44 24.16 15.66
C ASP A 202 5.03 23.90 16.25
N SER A 203 4.06 23.52 15.41
CA SER A 203 2.71 23.17 15.89
C SER A 203 2.63 21.76 16.47
N ILE A 204 3.63 20.91 16.19
CA ILE A 204 3.70 19.54 16.71
C ILE A 204 3.99 19.61 18.22
N PRO A 205 3.24 18.88 19.07
CA PRO A 205 3.45 18.90 20.51
C PRO A 205 4.90 18.57 20.90
N ALA A 206 5.48 19.32 21.83
CA ALA A 206 6.84 19.10 22.33
C ALA A 206 7.05 17.66 22.83
N GLU A 207 6.04 17.11 23.53
CA GLU A 207 6.03 15.71 23.99
C GLU A 207 6.23 14.68 22.86
N CYS A 208 5.87 15.02 21.62
CA CYS A 208 6.12 14.20 20.44
C CYS A 208 7.47 14.55 19.79
N SER A 209 7.77 15.83 19.58
CA SER A 209 8.98 16.26 18.87
C SER A 209 10.27 16.00 19.65
N ASP A 210 10.22 16.05 20.98
CA ASP A 210 11.40 15.83 21.83
C ASP A 210 11.85 14.35 21.80
N VAL A 211 10.90 13.43 21.56
CA VAL A 211 11.17 11.98 21.42
C VAL A 211 11.44 11.63 19.96
N LEU A 212 10.53 12.01 19.08
CA LEU A 212 10.56 11.57 17.69
C LEU A 212 11.55 12.41 16.88
N GLY A 213 11.65 13.71 17.10
CA GLY A 213 12.52 14.63 16.35
C GLY A 213 11.78 15.89 15.90
N HIS A 214 12.53 17.00 15.76
CA HIS A 214 12.02 18.33 15.40
C HIS A 214 12.00 18.63 13.90
N ASN A 215 12.24 17.63 13.07
CA ASN A 215 12.06 17.71 11.62
C ASN A 215 11.89 16.29 11.06
N THR A 216 11.43 16.21 9.82
CA THR A 216 11.13 14.95 9.13
C THR A 216 12.33 13.99 9.06
N ARG A 217 13.54 14.52 8.86
CA ARG A 217 14.76 13.69 8.80
C ARG A 217 15.03 13.03 10.15
N ASP A 218 15.09 13.83 11.21
CA ASP A 218 15.38 13.33 12.57
C ASP A 218 14.28 12.38 13.02
N ARG A 219 13.03 12.65 12.64
CA ARG A 219 11.88 11.76 12.92
C ARG A 219 12.06 10.36 12.36
N ILE A 220 12.40 10.26 11.08
CA ILE A 220 12.61 8.98 10.42
C ILE A 220 13.82 8.27 11.03
N ASP A 221 14.93 9.01 11.25
CA ASP A 221 16.18 8.46 11.77
C ASP A 221 16.00 7.87 13.18
N ASN A 222 15.42 8.65 14.10
CA ASN A 222 15.17 8.23 15.48
C ASN A 222 14.22 7.02 15.55
N LEU A 223 13.15 7.01 14.73
CA LEU A 223 12.23 5.87 14.66
C LEU A 223 12.91 4.61 14.12
N ILE A 224 13.78 4.72 13.10
CA ILE A 224 14.54 3.59 12.57
C ILE A 224 15.50 3.05 13.65
N HIS A 225 16.23 3.94 14.33
CA HIS A 225 17.14 3.58 15.42
C HIS A 225 16.40 2.84 16.54
N ASP A 226 15.28 3.40 17.03
CA ASP A 226 14.49 2.78 18.10
C ASP A 226 13.98 1.39 17.71
N VAL A 227 13.43 1.23 16.50
CA VAL A 227 12.98 -0.09 16.03
C VAL A 227 14.14 -1.08 16.02
N ILE A 228 15.32 -0.69 15.52
CA ILE A 228 16.47 -1.60 15.43
C ILE A 228 16.96 -1.99 16.84
N ASP A 229 17.20 -1.01 17.71
CA ASP A 229 17.74 -1.23 19.05
C ASP A 229 16.78 -2.07 19.90
N ASN A 230 15.47 -1.85 19.74
CA ASN A 230 14.47 -2.59 20.48
C ASN A 230 14.11 -3.95 19.86
N SER A 231 14.58 -4.27 18.66
CA SER A 231 14.26 -5.55 17.96
C SER A 231 15.47 -6.45 17.73
N MET A 232 16.69 -5.95 17.94
CA MET A 232 17.93 -6.71 17.71
C MET A 232 17.95 -8.01 18.53
N ASP A 233 18.23 -9.12 17.85
CA ASP A 233 18.32 -10.48 18.43
C ASP A 233 17.07 -10.94 19.20
N LYS A 234 15.89 -10.37 18.90
CA LYS A 234 14.59 -10.78 19.46
C LYS A 234 13.71 -11.46 18.41
N ALA A 235 12.77 -12.28 18.88
CA ALA A 235 11.76 -12.94 18.06
C ALA A 235 10.56 -12.01 17.71
N ASP A 236 10.75 -10.69 17.77
CA ASP A 236 9.72 -9.71 17.48
C ASP A 236 10.35 -8.38 17.03
N VAL A 237 9.55 -7.57 16.32
CA VAL A 237 9.91 -6.23 15.86
C VAL A 237 8.96 -5.22 16.47
N SER A 238 9.47 -4.31 17.30
CA SER A 238 8.66 -3.33 18.03
C SER A 238 9.41 -2.04 18.32
N LEU A 239 8.64 -0.96 18.51
CA LEU A 239 9.14 0.29 19.09
C LEU A 239 9.29 0.15 20.60
N SER A 240 10.15 0.96 21.21
CA SER A 240 10.15 1.13 22.66
C SER A 240 8.83 1.75 23.13
N GLY A 241 8.51 1.56 24.41
CA GLY A 241 7.28 2.10 24.99
C GLY A 241 7.21 3.64 25.00
N GLU A 242 8.36 4.32 24.93
CA GLU A 242 8.43 5.78 24.81
C GLU A 242 8.07 6.24 23.39
N PHE A 243 8.72 5.66 22.37
CA PHE A 243 8.45 5.96 20.96
C PHE A 243 7.04 5.56 20.53
N GLU A 244 6.52 4.42 21.00
CA GLU A 244 5.15 4.01 20.70
C GLU A 244 4.12 5.02 21.22
N LYS A 245 4.30 5.53 22.45
CA LYS A 245 3.43 6.56 23.02
C LYS A 245 3.51 7.86 22.23
N ALA A 246 4.72 8.32 21.92
CA ALA A 246 4.92 9.54 21.14
C ALA A 246 4.28 9.42 19.73
N LEU A 247 4.41 8.26 19.08
CA LEU A 247 3.81 8.03 17.77
C LEU A 247 2.28 8.00 17.82
N ILE A 248 1.68 7.42 18.87
CA ILE A 248 0.23 7.43 19.09
C ILE A 248 -0.26 8.87 19.29
N LEU A 249 0.42 9.65 20.12
CA LEU A 249 0.08 11.07 20.35
C LEU A 249 0.21 11.89 19.07
N LEU A 250 1.29 11.73 18.31
CA LEU A 250 1.48 12.42 17.04
C LEU A 250 0.38 12.08 16.05
N ARG A 251 -0.03 10.80 15.97
CA ARG A 251 -1.12 10.37 15.08
C ARG A 251 -2.46 10.99 15.49
N GLN A 252 -2.73 11.09 16.79
CA GLN A 252 -3.94 11.77 17.30
C GLN A 252 -3.93 13.25 16.92
N PHE A 253 -2.80 13.94 17.13
CA PHE A 253 -2.61 15.33 16.73
C PHE A 253 -2.85 15.53 15.22
N MET A 254 -2.27 14.66 14.38
CA MET A 254 -2.46 14.71 12.93
C MET A 254 -3.92 14.50 12.52
N PHE A 255 -4.64 13.62 13.21
CA PHE A 255 -6.06 13.42 12.97
C PHE A 255 -6.86 14.68 13.30
N ASP A 256 -6.61 15.30 14.44
CA ASP A 256 -7.37 16.45 14.90
C ASP A 256 -7.07 17.74 14.12
N ASN A 257 -5.86 17.88 13.57
CA ASN A 257 -5.41 19.13 12.93
C ASN A 257 -5.31 19.05 11.40
N LEU A 258 -4.98 17.88 10.83
CA LEU A 258 -4.79 17.72 9.39
C LEU A 258 -6.00 17.02 8.72
N TYR A 259 -6.34 15.80 9.16
CA TYR A 259 -7.34 14.98 8.45
C TYR A 259 -8.78 15.48 8.61
N THR A 260 -9.09 16.25 9.66
CA THR A 260 -10.41 16.85 9.88
C THR A 260 -10.56 18.22 9.20
N ASN A 261 -9.50 18.76 8.59
CA ASN A 261 -9.50 20.12 8.05
C ASN A 261 -10.56 20.28 6.94
N PRO A 262 -11.47 21.29 7.04
CA PRO A 262 -12.55 21.49 6.08
C PRO A 262 -12.09 21.68 4.62
N LYS A 263 -10.92 22.28 4.40
CA LYS A 263 -10.37 22.50 3.05
C LYS A 263 -10.04 21.16 2.37
N ALA A 264 -9.38 20.26 3.08
CA ALA A 264 -9.04 18.92 2.57
C ALA A 264 -10.31 18.09 2.32
N LYS A 265 -11.28 18.15 3.25
CA LYS A 265 -12.53 17.39 3.17
C LYS A 265 -13.41 17.72 1.97
N LYS A 266 -13.38 18.98 1.47
CA LYS A 266 -14.29 19.42 0.41
C LYS A 266 -14.07 18.66 -0.91
N GLU A 267 -12.81 18.45 -1.30
CA GLU A 267 -12.50 17.69 -2.52
C GLU A 267 -12.71 16.18 -2.32
N GLU A 268 -12.49 15.67 -1.09
CA GLU A 268 -12.78 14.26 -0.77
C GLU A 268 -14.25 13.89 -0.98
N VAL A 269 -15.18 14.78 -0.65
CA VAL A 269 -16.61 14.55 -0.89
C VAL A 269 -16.91 14.41 -2.38
N LYS A 270 -16.30 15.24 -3.23
CA LYS A 270 -16.50 15.15 -4.68
C LYS A 270 -15.89 13.87 -5.26
N ALA A 271 -14.67 13.53 -4.84
CA ALA A 271 -13.99 12.32 -5.27
C ALA A 271 -14.74 11.05 -4.87
N ALA A 272 -15.23 10.99 -3.63
CA ALA A 272 -16.09 9.91 -3.17
C ALA A 272 -17.36 9.81 -4.03
N ARG A 273 -17.99 10.94 -4.37
CA ARG A 273 -19.20 10.95 -5.20
C ARG A 273 -18.95 10.43 -6.62
N ILE A 274 -17.79 10.75 -7.22
CA ILE A 274 -17.40 10.20 -8.53
C ILE A 274 -17.35 8.67 -8.46
N VAL A 275 -16.72 8.09 -7.44
CA VAL A 275 -16.62 6.64 -7.27
C VAL A 275 -17.99 5.99 -7.10
N GLN A 276 -18.88 6.60 -6.32
CA GLN A 276 -20.26 6.10 -6.14
C GLN A 276 -21.04 6.09 -7.45
N ILE A 277 -20.98 7.20 -8.21
CA ILE A 277 -21.69 7.33 -9.49
C ILE A 277 -21.16 6.30 -10.50
N LEU A 278 -19.85 6.12 -10.58
CA LEU A 278 -19.26 5.08 -11.45
C LEU A 278 -19.72 3.68 -11.04
N PHE A 279 -19.80 3.39 -9.74
CA PHE A 279 -20.29 2.11 -9.24
C PHE A 279 -21.75 1.88 -9.63
N GLU A 280 -22.63 2.85 -9.35
CA GLU A 280 -24.05 2.80 -9.73
C GLU A 280 -24.23 2.59 -11.24
N HIS A 281 -23.43 3.28 -12.06
CA HIS A 281 -23.45 3.14 -13.51
C HIS A 281 -23.10 1.72 -13.98
N TYR A 282 -21.94 1.20 -13.56
CA TYR A 282 -21.47 -0.11 -14.01
C TYR A 282 -22.28 -1.26 -13.41
N MET A 283 -22.93 -1.05 -12.26
CA MET A 283 -23.92 -1.99 -11.74
C MET A 283 -25.19 -2.03 -12.59
N ALA A 284 -25.66 -0.88 -13.08
CA ALA A 284 -26.83 -0.80 -13.95
C ALA A 284 -26.55 -1.28 -15.38
N LYS A 285 -25.30 -1.17 -15.84
CA LYS A 285 -24.86 -1.48 -17.20
C LYS A 285 -23.58 -2.30 -17.21
N THR A 286 -23.67 -3.53 -16.71
CA THR A 286 -22.50 -4.42 -16.60
C THR A 286 -21.82 -4.69 -17.94
N GLU A 287 -22.57 -4.66 -19.05
CA GLU A 287 -22.08 -4.83 -20.42
C GLU A 287 -21.07 -3.75 -20.87
N GLU A 288 -21.01 -2.61 -20.18
CA GLU A 288 -20.01 -1.56 -20.44
C GLU A 288 -18.68 -1.80 -19.72
N LEU A 289 -18.57 -2.86 -18.89
CA LEU A 289 -17.30 -3.28 -18.30
C LEU A 289 -16.33 -3.78 -19.37
N PRO A 290 -15.00 -3.66 -19.16
CA PRO A 290 -14.05 -4.29 -20.06
C PRO A 290 -14.25 -5.81 -20.12
N GLU A 291 -13.96 -6.40 -21.29
CA GLU A 291 -14.12 -7.83 -21.57
C GLU A 291 -13.50 -8.74 -20.50
N GLU A 292 -12.33 -8.37 -19.96
CA GLU A 292 -11.66 -9.15 -18.91
C GLU A 292 -12.47 -9.26 -17.60
N PHE A 293 -13.36 -8.31 -17.32
CA PHE A 293 -14.26 -8.31 -16.17
C PHE A 293 -15.58 -9.03 -16.48
N LEU A 294 -16.13 -8.85 -17.69
CA LEU A 294 -17.30 -9.59 -18.17
C LEU A 294 -17.08 -11.11 -18.07
N GLN A 295 -15.93 -11.57 -18.56
CA GLN A 295 -15.55 -12.99 -18.49
C GLN A 295 -15.48 -13.54 -17.06
N ARG A 296 -15.31 -12.70 -16.04
CA ARG A 296 -15.31 -13.14 -14.64
C ARG A 296 -16.73 -13.35 -14.13
N ILE A 297 -17.65 -12.44 -14.48
CA ILE A 297 -19.07 -12.58 -14.18
C ILE A 297 -19.58 -13.88 -14.81
N ASP A 298 -19.23 -14.14 -16.06
CA ASP A 298 -19.58 -15.39 -16.75
C ASP A 298 -19.01 -16.65 -16.07
N LYS A 299 -17.86 -16.53 -15.41
CA LYS A 299 -17.23 -17.60 -14.62
C LYS A 299 -17.78 -17.72 -13.20
N GLY A 300 -18.73 -16.87 -12.81
CA GLY A 300 -19.44 -16.94 -11.53
C GLY A 300 -18.98 -15.96 -10.46
N ASP A 301 -18.11 -14.98 -10.78
CA ASP A 301 -17.83 -13.89 -9.85
C ASP A 301 -19.08 -13.03 -9.63
N MET A 302 -19.29 -12.56 -8.40
CA MET A 302 -20.39 -11.65 -8.11
C MET A 302 -20.22 -10.33 -8.87
N GLN A 303 -21.32 -9.82 -9.44
CA GLN A 303 -21.32 -8.59 -10.25
C GLN A 303 -20.79 -7.39 -9.45
N ASP A 304 -21.28 -7.21 -8.22
CA ASP A 304 -20.87 -6.12 -7.32
C ASP A 304 -19.36 -6.09 -7.05
N THR A 305 -18.78 -7.27 -6.89
CA THR A 305 -17.37 -7.49 -6.60
C THR A 305 -16.53 -7.21 -7.85
N THR A 306 -17.02 -7.64 -9.02
CA THR A 306 -16.34 -7.41 -10.29
C THR A 306 -16.34 -5.92 -10.67
N VAL A 307 -17.47 -5.22 -10.48
CA VAL A 307 -17.56 -3.77 -10.67
C VAL A 307 -16.63 -3.04 -9.69
N CYS A 308 -16.60 -3.48 -8.43
CA CYS A 308 -15.68 -2.98 -7.42
C CYS A 308 -14.21 -3.15 -7.84
N ASP A 309 -13.82 -4.34 -8.32
CA ASP A 309 -12.47 -4.63 -8.79
C ASP A 309 -12.04 -3.70 -9.93
N TYR A 310 -12.95 -3.46 -10.89
CA TYR A 310 -12.69 -2.56 -12.01
C TYR A 310 -12.47 -1.12 -11.53
N ILE A 311 -13.35 -0.60 -10.68
CA ILE A 311 -13.26 0.77 -10.16
C ILE A 311 -12.04 0.95 -9.25
N ALA A 312 -11.79 0.01 -8.33
CA ALA A 312 -10.61 0.03 -7.47
C ALA A 312 -9.32 -0.02 -8.30
N GLY A 313 -9.35 -0.72 -9.44
CA GLY A 313 -8.25 -0.80 -10.40
C GLY A 313 -7.96 0.49 -11.17
N MET A 314 -8.84 1.50 -11.16
CA MET A 314 -8.63 2.76 -11.89
C MET A 314 -7.55 3.64 -11.26
N THR A 315 -6.93 4.49 -12.08
CA THR A 315 -6.16 5.65 -11.62
C THR A 315 -7.10 6.84 -11.42
N ASP A 316 -6.67 7.85 -10.67
CA ASP A 316 -7.51 9.01 -10.35
C ASP A 316 -7.96 9.73 -11.63
N ASN A 317 -7.01 10.01 -12.52
CA ASN A 317 -7.29 10.66 -13.80
C ASN A 317 -8.21 9.83 -14.70
N PHE A 318 -8.06 8.51 -14.69
CA PHE A 318 -8.92 7.63 -15.49
C PHE A 318 -10.35 7.59 -14.93
N ALA A 319 -10.51 7.57 -13.60
CA ALA A 319 -11.83 7.64 -12.97
C ALA A 319 -12.53 8.97 -13.29
N VAL A 320 -11.81 10.11 -13.21
CA VAL A 320 -12.35 11.42 -13.61
C VAL A 320 -12.71 11.45 -15.09
N MET A 321 -11.85 10.91 -15.96
CA MET A 321 -12.10 10.84 -17.40
C MET A 321 -13.36 10.04 -17.71
N LYS A 322 -13.51 8.84 -17.12
CA LYS A 322 -14.68 7.99 -17.32
C LYS A 322 -15.96 8.65 -16.80
N PHE A 323 -15.89 9.30 -15.65
CA PHE A 323 -17.02 10.08 -15.15
C PHE A 323 -17.44 11.18 -16.13
N LYS A 324 -16.48 11.92 -16.70
CA LYS A 324 -16.75 12.96 -17.69
C LYS A 324 -17.38 12.40 -18.97
N GLU A 325 -16.83 11.31 -19.49
CA GLU A 325 -17.31 10.63 -20.71
C GLU A 325 -18.78 10.18 -20.56
N ILE A 326 -19.15 9.66 -19.40
CA ILE A 326 -20.48 9.11 -19.15
C ILE A 326 -21.52 10.20 -18.83
N TYR A 327 -21.16 11.19 -18.01
CA TYR A 327 -22.12 12.10 -17.38
C TYR A 327 -22.01 13.57 -17.79
N ILE A 328 -20.94 13.98 -18.47
CA ILE A 328 -20.78 15.36 -18.92
C ILE A 328 -21.09 15.42 -20.42
N PRO A 329 -22.23 16.03 -20.83
CA PRO A 329 -22.57 16.15 -22.24
C PRO A 329 -21.51 16.93 -23.01
N HIS A 330 -21.15 16.45 -24.20
CA HIS A 330 -20.36 17.25 -25.12
C HIS A 330 -21.27 18.23 -25.87
N SER A 331 -20.87 19.50 -25.90
CA SER A 331 -21.50 20.49 -26.77
C SER A 331 -21.38 20.03 -28.22
N TRP A 332 -22.50 19.95 -28.93
CA TRP A 332 -22.53 19.68 -30.36
C TRP A 332 -21.84 20.84 -31.08
N ASN A 333 -20.59 20.65 -31.50
CA ASN A 333 -19.94 21.57 -32.43
C ASN A 333 -20.44 21.26 -33.85
N ILE A 334 -21.69 21.63 -34.13
CA ILE A 334 -22.11 21.92 -35.50
C ILE A 334 -21.86 23.41 -35.69
N LEU A 335 -20.70 23.74 -36.25
CA LEU A 335 -20.45 25.04 -36.90
C LEU A 335 -20.63 24.87 -38.40
#